data_AF-A0A158BXP2-F1
#
_entry.id   AF-A0A158BXP2-F1
#
_cell.length_a   1.000
_cell.length_b   1.000
_cell.length_c   1.000
_cell.angle_alpha   90.00
_cell.angle_beta   90.00
_cell.angle_gamma   90.00
#
_symmetry.space_group_name_H-M   'P 1'
#
loop_
_entity.id
_entity.type
_entity.pdbx_description
1 polymer ?
#
loop_
_entity_poly.entity_id
_entity_poly.type
_entity_poly.pdbx_seq_one_letter_code
_entity_poly.pdbx_strand_id
1 'polypeptide(L)'
;MAARSIASMTLSFGLVSVPVKVYSATESKSGVGFNLMHKECGTRLRQQYVCPHDGKVVERADMVKGYEFEKDQYVIFEKSELEALEVTASHTIDIVSFMPGEAIDPIYLDKSYFLAPDKRGGKPYQLLYQAMKDSGTCALAKWVWKGSQKMVQVRAGSDGIILQTLLYADEVRSQADIGIEHPEVQPAELQLAEQLIEQYRVDGYDAAAYKDEEKERILAEIDKKIAGNKITAAPTIAQPGAQVIDLVEALRASLKKKPLAEPPAARPTAHRTSRGGIRAQASADEAPAQEAPTEEAPVPKRRSVRRAMTDEQPAPARKTGTKR
;
A
#
# COMPACT_ATOMS: atom_id res chain seq x y z
N MET A 1 6.53 12.02 4.82
CA MET A 1 5.83 11.77 6.11
C MET A 1 6.04 10.31 6.48
N ALA A 2 6.18 9.96 7.76
CA ALA A 2 6.30 8.55 8.16
C ALA A 2 5.02 7.77 7.80
N ALA A 3 5.17 6.53 7.31
CA ALA A 3 4.04 5.68 6.97
C ALA A 3 3.15 5.42 8.19
N ARG A 4 1.82 5.49 8.01
CA ARG A 4 0.85 5.26 9.10
C ARG A 4 0.51 3.78 9.16
N SER A 5 0.60 3.19 10.35
CA SER A 5 0.16 1.80 10.57
C SER A 5 -1.35 1.71 10.39
N ILE A 6 -1.79 0.69 9.66
CA ILE A 6 -3.21 0.36 9.45
C ILE A 6 -3.75 -0.44 10.63
N ALA A 7 -2.92 -1.30 11.24
CA ALA A 7 -3.29 -2.15 12.38
C ALA A 7 -2.09 -2.58 13.22
N SER A 8 -2.36 -2.93 14.48
CA SER A 8 -1.47 -3.75 15.33
C SER A 8 -2.05 -5.16 15.40
N MET A 9 -1.21 -6.17 15.15
CA MET A 9 -1.58 -7.59 15.10
C MET A 9 -0.50 -8.45 15.73
N THR A 10 -0.80 -9.72 15.99
CA THR A 10 0.17 -10.70 16.45
C THR A 10 0.34 -11.78 15.40
N LEU A 11 1.56 -11.94 14.89
CA LEU A 11 1.91 -13.07 14.03
C LEU A 11 2.17 -14.29 14.91
N SER A 12 1.42 -15.36 14.69
CA SER A 12 1.44 -16.56 15.51
C SER A 12 1.83 -17.79 14.68
N PHE A 13 2.65 -18.67 15.25
CA PHE A 13 2.93 -19.99 14.69
C PHE A 13 3.35 -20.96 15.80
N GLY A 14 2.58 -22.04 15.98
CA GLY A 14 2.77 -22.97 17.09
C GLY A 14 2.74 -22.27 18.46
N LEU A 15 3.91 -22.11 19.09
CA LEU A 15 4.07 -21.46 20.40
C LEU A 15 4.68 -20.05 20.32
N VAL A 16 5.03 -19.60 19.12
CA VAL A 16 5.68 -18.29 18.92
C VAL A 16 4.62 -17.25 18.63
N SER A 17 4.72 -16.11 19.30
CA SER A 17 3.86 -14.94 19.10
C SER A 17 4.71 -13.70 18.94
N VAL A 18 4.59 -13.04 17.79
CA VAL A 18 5.37 -11.86 17.41
C VAL A 18 4.44 -10.67 17.22
N PRO A 19 4.46 -9.67 18.11
CA PRO A 19 3.61 -8.49 17.93
C PRO A 19 4.17 -7.61 16.81
N VAL A 20 3.33 -7.30 15.83
CA VAL A 20 3.66 -6.57 14.60
C VAL A 20 2.64 -5.48 14.29
N LYS A 21 3.07 -4.52 13.49
CA LYS A 21 2.24 -3.47 12.90
C LYS A 21 2.22 -3.63 11.40
N VAL A 22 1.03 -3.50 10.82
CA VAL A 22 0.78 -3.63 9.39
C VAL A 22 0.76 -2.25 8.74
N TYR A 23 1.52 -2.07 7.66
CA TYR A 23 1.60 -0.85 6.85
C TYR A 23 1.28 -1.18 5.39
N SER A 24 0.59 -0.28 4.68
CA SER A 24 0.39 -0.45 3.23
C SER A 24 1.73 -0.39 2.52
N ALA A 25 2.05 -1.35 1.66
CA ALA A 25 3.24 -1.26 0.82
C ALA A 25 2.99 -0.41 -0.43
N THR A 26 1.73 -0.30 -0.85
CA THR A 26 1.30 0.51 -2.00
C THR A 26 0.49 1.72 -1.54
N GLU A 27 0.71 2.85 -2.20
CA GLU A 27 -0.10 4.05 -2.02
C GLU A 27 -0.91 4.31 -3.28
N SER A 28 -2.23 4.31 -3.17
CA SER A 28 -3.15 4.69 -4.26
C SER A 28 -3.17 6.20 -4.54
N LYS A 29 -2.45 7.00 -3.75
CA LYS A 29 -2.39 8.47 -3.86
C LYS A 29 -1.50 8.98 -5.01
N SER A 30 -0.85 8.10 -5.76
CA SER A 30 -0.01 8.50 -6.88
C SER A 30 -0.81 9.04 -8.07
N GLY A 31 -2.08 8.68 -8.23
CA GLY A 31 -2.91 9.11 -9.36
C GLY A 31 -3.48 10.54 -9.22
N VAL A 32 -3.63 11.25 -10.34
CA VAL A 32 -4.33 12.55 -10.39
C VAL A 32 -5.84 12.29 -10.33
N GLY A 33 -6.46 12.59 -9.18
CA GLY A 33 -7.90 12.46 -9.00
C GLY A 33 -8.67 13.73 -9.36
N PHE A 34 -9.69 13.61 -10.20
CA PHE A 34 -10.59 14.71 -10.52
C PHE A 34 -11.86 14.64 -9.66
N ASN A 35 -12.30 15.81 -9.18
CA ASN A 35 -13.62 15.93 -8.56
C ASN A 35 -14.65 16.30 -9.63
N LEU A 36 -15.86 15.76 -9.50
CA LEU A 36 -16.98 16.21 -10.31
C LEU A 36 -17.41 17.61 -9.86
N MET A 37 -17.45 18.54 -10.81
CA MET A 37 -17.76 19.95 -10.59
C MET A 37 -19.01 20.34 -11.38
N HIS A 38 -19.86 21.19 -10.82
CA HIS A 38 -20.96 21.79 -11.56
C HIS A 38 -20.39 22.77 -12.60
N LYS A 39 -20.73 22.56 -13.88
CA LYS A 39 -20.16 23.28 -15.01
C LYS A 39 -20.36 24.81 -14.92
N GLU A 40 -21.50 25.25 -14.40
CA GLU A 40 -21.87 26.67 -14.38
C GLU A 40 -21.31 27.41 -13.17
N CYS A 41 -21.49 26.87 -11.96
CA CYS A 41 -21.10 27.57 -10.73
C CYS A 41 -19.74 27.12 -10.17
N GLY A 42 -19.11 26.09 -10.76
CA GLY A 42 -17.80 25.61 -10.32
C GLY A 42 -17.81 25.04 -8.90
N THR A 43 -18.95 24.56 -8.40
CA THR A 43 -19.04 23.92 -7.08
C THR A 43 -18.86 22.40 -7.20
N ARG A 44 -18.29 21.77 -6.16
CA ARG A 44 -18.13 20.31 -6.13
C ARG A 44 -19.50 19.63 -5.99
N LEU A 45 -19.78 18.66 -6.85
CA LEU A 45 -21.01 17.88 -6.80
C LEU A 45 -21.01 16.92 -5.60
N ARG A 46 -22.19 16.69 -5.04
CA ARG A 46 -22.45 15.69 -3.99
C ARG A 46 -23.31 14.58 -4.56
N GLN A 47 -22.96 13.33 -4.28
CA GLN A 47 -23.74 12.16 -4.66
C GLN A 47 -24.73 11.80 -3.55
N GLN A 48 -25.97 11.50 -3.92
CA GLN A 48 -27.02 11.02 -3.01
C GLN A 48 -27.65 9.76 -3.59
N TYR A 49 -28.08 8.86 -2.72
CA TYR A 49 -28.87 7.70 -3.11
C TYR A 49 -30.35 8.06 -2.98
N VAL A 50 -31.12 7.82 -4.04
CA VAL A 50 -32.56 8.13 -4.10
C VAL A 50 -33.30 6.85 -4.44
N CYS A 51 -34.34 6.52 -3.69
CA CYS A 51 -35.17 5.37 -3.98
C CYS A 51 -36.07 5.68 -5.19
N PRO A 52 -36.06 4.84 -6.25
CA PRO A 52 -36.86 5.09 -7.46
C PRO A 52 -38.36 4.94 -7.23
N HIS A 53 -38.79 4.22 -6.18
CA HIS A 53 -40.20 3.98 -5.90
C HIS A 53 -40.89 5.20 -5.26
N ASP A 54 -40.25 5.87 -4.29
CA ASP A 54 -40.85 6.97 -3.55
C ASP A 54 -40.14 8.32 -3.74
N GLY A 55 -39.05 8.36 -4.51
CA GLY A 55 -38.28 9.57 -4.84
C GLY A 55 -37.55 10.17 -3.65
N LYS A 56 -37.50 9.49 -2.49
CA LYS A 56 -36.85 10.02 -1.29
C LYS A 56 -35.36 9.72 -1.29
N VAL A 57 -34.61 10.64 -0.70
CA VAL A 57 -33.19 10.44 -0.41
C VAL A 57 -33.07 9.42 0.71
N VAL A 58 -32.31 8.35 0.48
CA VAL A 58 -32.06 7.29 1.46
C VAL A 58 -30.79 7.63 2.22
N GLU A 59 -30.89 7.72 3.54
CA GLU A 59 -29.72 7.90 4.40
C GLU A 59 -28.97 6.59 4.59
N ARG A 60 -27.68 6.67 4.91
CA ARG A 60 -26.81 5.48 5.06
C ARG A 60 -27.29 4.52 6.16
N ALA A 61 -28.01 5.02 7.16
CA ALA A 61 -28.57 4.20 8.24
C ALA A 61 -29.73 3.32 7.77
N ASP A 62 -30.49 3.78 6.77
CA ASP A 62 -31.64 3.06 6.20
C ASP A 62 -31.24 2.18 5.01
N MET A 63 -29.94 2.09 4.69
CA MET A 63 -29.42 1.22 3.64
C MET A 63 -29.15 -0.17 4.17
N VAL A 64 -29.81 -1.16 3.56
CA VAL A 64 -29.58 -2.59 3.79
C VAL A 64 -28.84 -3.21 2.60
N LYS A 65 -28.17 -4.35 2.83
CA LYS A 65 -27.50 -5.09 1.75
C LYS A 65 -28.43 -6.17 1.24
N GLY A 66 -28.60 -6.24 -0.08
CA GLY A 66 -29.36 -7.31 -0.76
C GLY A 66 -28.43 -8.19 -1.57
N TYR A 67 -28.67 -9.51 -1.53
CA TYR A 67 -28.06 -10.48 -2.45
C TYR A 67 -29.10 -10.94 -3.46
N GLU A 68 -28.82 -10.73 -4.75
CA GLU A 68 -29.69 -11.19 -5.84
C GLU A 68 -29.44 -12.69 -6.09
N PHE A 69 -30.47 -13.52 -5.88
CA PHE A 69 -30.36 -14.98 -6.13
C PHE A 69 -31.05 -15.41 -7.42
N GLU A 70 -32.03 -14.64 -7.88
CA GLU A 70 -32.66 -14.73 -9.19
C GLU A 70 -32.93 -13.32 -9.71
N LYS A 71 -33.13 -13.17 -11.02
CA LYS A 71 -33.37 -11.87 -11.65
C LYS A 71 -34.50 -11.13 -10.93
N ASP A 72 -34.19 -9.94 -10.40
CA ASP A 72 -35.10 -9.08 -9.64
C ASP A 72 -35.60 -9.66 -8.29
N GLN A 73 -34.98 -10.72 -7.77
CA GLN A 73 -35.28 -11.32 -6.46
C GLN A 73 -34.08 -11.23 -5.51
N TYR A 74 -34.30 -10.60 -4.35
CA TYR A 74 -33.24 -10.25 -3.40
C TYR A 74 -33.51 -10.84 -2.02
N VAL A 75 -32.48 -11.40 -1.40
CA VAL A 75 -32.44 -11.67 0.05
C VAL A 75 -31.79 -10.48 0.73
N ILE A 76 -32.53 -9.83 1.63
CA ILE A 76 -32.03 -8.69 2.40
C ILE A 76 -31.34 -9.21 3.65
N PHE A 77 -30.15 -8.67 3.92
CA PHE A 77 -29.41 -8.90 5.15
C PHE A 77 -29.35 -7.60 5.96
N GLU A 78 -29.74 -7.70 7.22
CA GLU A 78 -29.49 -6.63 8.18
C GLU A 78 -27.99 -6.56 8.54
N LYS A 79 -27.57 -5.39 9.01
CA LYS A 79 -26.19 -5.17 9.42
C LYS A 79 -25.77 -6.13 10.55
N SER A 80 -26.67 -6.37 11.51
CA SER A 80 -26.48 -7.27 12.65
C SER A 80 -26.29 -8.73 12.23
N GLU A 81 -27.06 -9.19 11.24
CA GLU A 81 -26.96 -10.56 10.71
C GLU A 81 -25.61 -10.80 10.03
N LEU A 82 -25.14 -9.83 9.25
CA LEU A 82 -23.82 -9.89 8.64
C LEU A 82 -22.71 -9.83 9.68
N GLU A 83 -22.83 -8.95 10.68
CA GLU A 83 -21.88 -8.87 11.80
C GLU A 83 -21.79 -10.19 12.58
N ALA A 84 -22.88 -10.98 12.65
CA ALA A 84 -22.87 -12.30 13.28
C ALA A 84 -22.23 -13.39 12.42
N LEU A 85 -22.26 -13.25 11.09
CA LEU A 85 -21.60 -14.15 10.14
C LEU A 85 -20.13 -13.82 9.91
N GLU A 86 -19.70 -12.60 10.21
CA GLU A 86 -18.30 -12.21 10.14
C GLU A 86 -17.47 -13.10 11.08
N VAL A 87 -16.43 -13.73 10.51
CA VAL A 87 -15.46 -14.51 11.30
C VAL A 87 -14.92 -13.58 12.39
N THR A 88 -15.10 -13.98 13.66
CA THR A 88 -14.66 -13.23 14.85
C THR A 88 -13.31 -12.60 14.57
N ALA A 89 -13.26 -11.27 14.53
CA ALA A 89 -12.06 -10.53 14.17
C ALA A 89 -10.91 -10.92 15.10
N SER A 90 -10.06 -11.85 14.65
CA SER A 90 -8.85 -12.19 15.37
C SER A 90 -7.80 -11.15 14.99
N HIS A 91 -7.19 -10.51 15.98
CA HIS A 91 -6.05 -9.62 15.77
C HIS A 91 -4.76 -10.42 15.52
N THR A 92 -4.87 -11.59 14.87
CA THR A 92 -3.78 -12.54 14.65
C THR A 92 -3.56 -12.81 13.17
N ILE A 93 -2.30 -13.08 12.83
CA ILE A 93 -1.90 -13.63 11.54
C ILE A 93 -1.36 -15.01 11.87
N ASP A 94 -2.13 -16.05 11.55
CA ASP A 94 -1.85 -17.41 11.98
C ASP A 94 -1.16 -18.17 10.85
N ILE A 95 0.15 -18.42 11.00
CA ILE A 95 0.93 -19.18 10.02
C ILE A 95 0.55 -20.65 10.11
N VAL A 96 0.16 -21.21 8.97
CA VAL A 96 -0.24 -22.59 8.79
C VAL A 96 0.96 -23.46 8.39
N SER A 97 1.79 -22.97 7.47
CA SER A 97 2.92 -23.73 6.93
C SER A 97 4.00 -22.81 6.35
N PHE A 98 5.19 -23.36 6.14
CA PHE A 98 6.28 -22.72 5.39
C PHE A 98 6.53 -23.49 4.08
N MET A 99 6.90 -22.78 3.03
CA MET A 99 7.16 -23.30 1.68
C MET A 99 8.29 -22.51 1.00
N PRO A 100 8.87 -22.99 -0.11
CA PRO A 100 9.86 -22.21 -0.88
C PRO A 100 9.32 -20.84 -1.30
N GLY A 101 10.18 -19.83 -1.39
CA GLY A 101 9.79 -18.45 -1.72
C GLY A 101 9.03 -18.29 -3.04
N GLU A 102 9.31 -19.16 -4.01
CA GLU A 102 8.73 -19.15 -5.37
C GLU A 102 7.59 -20.17 -5.56
N ALA A 103 7.13 -20.82 -4.48
CA ALA A 103 6.11 -21.85 -4.58
C ALA A 103 4.72 -21.32 -4.96
N ILE A 104 4.47 -20.01 -4.82
CA ILE A 104 3.20 -19.37 -5.11
C ILE A 104 3.31 -18.67 -6.47
N ASP A 105 2.46 -19.09 -7.41
CA ASP A 105 2.34 -18.43 -8.71
C ASP A 105 1.92 -16.95 -8.52
N PRO A 106 2.64 -15.99 -9.13
CA PRO A 106 2.30 -14.57 -9.08
C PRO A 106 0.85 -14.24 -9.43
N ILE A 107 0.13 -15.08 -10.18
CA ILE A 107 -1.28 -14.86 -10.51
C ILE A 107 -2.18 -14.81 -9.26
N TYR A 108 -1.82 -15.51 -8.18
CA TYR A 108 -2.58 -15.50 -6.94
C TYR A 108 -2.26 -14.31 -6.04
N LEU A 109 -1.29 -13.46 -6.41
CA LEU A 109 -0.84 -12.37 -5.58
C LEU A 109 -1.68 -11.09 -5.78
N ASP A 110 -2.22 -10.53 -4.70
CA ASP A 110 -2.97 -9.26 -4.70
C ASP A 110 -2.17 -8.16 -3.94
N LYS A 111 -2.70 -7.62 -2.85
CA LYS A 111 -2.13 -6.46 -2.13
C LYS A 111 -0.96 -6.83 -1.25
N SER A 112 0.06 -5.97 -1.29
CA SER A 112 1.25 -6.06 -0.44
C SER A 112 1.20 -5.10 0.75
N TYR A 113 1.72 -5.58 1.88
CA TYR A 113 1.80 -4.88 3.16
C TYR A 113 3.19 -5.10 3.76
N PHE A 114 3.71 -4.11 4.48
CA PHE A 114 4.90 -4.26 5.30
C PHE A 114 4.51 -4.57 6.74
N LEU A 115 5.22 -5.51 7.35
CA LEU A 115 5.12 -5.80 8.78
C LEU A 115 6.33 -5.19 9.48
N ALA A 116 6.11 -4.40 10.52
CA ALA A 116 7.18 -3.91 11.41
C ALA A 116 6.93 -4.42 12.84
N PRO A 117 7.97 -4.60 13.68
CA PRO A 117 7.77 -5.01 15.06
C PRO A 117 6.97 -3.95 15.85
N ASP A 118 6.04 -4.39 16.69
CA ASP A 118 5.40 -3.52 17.69
C ASP A 118 6.21 -3.52 19.00
N LYS A 119 5.73 -2.78 20.01
CA LYS A 119 6.38 -2.65 21.32
C LYS A 119 6.73 -4.03 21.88
N ARG A 120 8.01 -4.21 22.23
CA ARG A 120 8.60 -5.46 22.77
C ARG A 120 8.65 -6.64 21.78
N GLY A 121 8.34 -6.44 20.50
CA GLY A 121 8.40 -7.47 19.43
C GLY A 121 9.68 -7.51 18.61
N GLY A 122 10.64 -6.62 18.84
CA GLY A 122 11.82 -6.46 17.97
C GLY A 122 12.68 -7.72 17.80
N LYS A 123 13.08 -8.35 18.92
CA LYS A 123 13.92 -9.56 18.88
C LYS A 123 13.25 -10.76 18.19
N PRO A 124 12.01 -11.16 18.55
CA PRO A 124 11.35 -12.28 17.87
C PRO A 124 11.03 -11.97 16.40
N TYR A 125 10.70 -10.72 16.06
CA TYR A 125 10.53 -10.30 14.66
C TYR A 125 11.82 -10.47 13.85
N GLN A 126 12.95 -9.98 14.37
CA GLN A 126 14.23 -10.07 13.68
C GLN A 126 14.67 -11.53 13.50
N LEU A 127 14.44 -12.37 14.52
CA LEU A 127 14.74 -13.79 14.45
C LEU A 127 13.93 -14.49 13.35
N LEU A 128 12.63 -14.22 13.28
CA LEU A 128 11.75 -14.77 12.25
C LEU A 128 12.17 -14.28 10.85
N TYR A 129 12.43 -12.98 10.70
CA TYR A 129 12.90 -12.39 9.45
C TYR A 129 14.20 -13.06 8.96
N GLN A 130 15.20 -13.17 9.84
CA GLN A 130 16.49 -13.77 9.49
C GLN A 130 16.34 -15.26 9.16
N ALA A 131 15.55 -16.01 9.94
CA ALA A 131 15.30 -17.42 9.68
C ALA A 131 14.62 -17.67 8.33
N MET A 132 13.61 -16.87 7.96
CA MET A 132 12.96 -16.95 6.64
C MET A 132 13.92 -16.57 5.51
N LYS A 133 14.74 -15.53 5.72
CA LYS A 133 15.73 -15.06 4.73
C LYS A 133 16.80 -16.12 4.46
N ASP A 134 17.37 -16.71 5.51
CA ASP A 134 18.46 -17.70 5.39
C ASP A 134 17.96 -19.03 4.83
N SER A 135 16.72 -19.39 5.12
CA SER A 135 16.10 -20.62 4.59
C SER A 135 15.50 -20.46 3.19
N GLY A 136 15.37 -19.23 2.67
CA GLY A 136 14.71 -18.97 1.38
C GLY A 136 13.23 -19.36 1.37
N THR A 137 12.57 -19.35 2.53
CA THR A 137 11.17 -19.78 2.67
C THR A 137 10.22 -18.61 2.86
N CYS A 138 8.97 -18.83 2.47
CA CYS A 138 7.83 -18.00 2.81
C CYS A 138 6.81 -18.79 3.63
N ALA A 139 6.03 -18.11 4.44
CA ALA A 139 4.95 -18.67 5.24
C ALA A 139 3.60 -18.46 4.56
N LEU A 140 2.74 -19.47 4.60
CA LEU A 140 1.33 -19.36 4.29
C LEU A 140 0.57 -19.15 5.60
N ALA A 141 -0.24 -18.11 5.68
CA ALA A 141 -0.97 -17.74 6.88
C ALA A 141 -2.43 -17.38 6.61
N LYS A 142 -3.24 -17.45 7.66
CA LYS A 142 -4.61 -16.93 7.68
C LYS A 142 -4.59 -15.54 8.30
N TRP A 143 -5.25 -14.60 7.64
CA TRP A 143 -5.39 -13.23 8.10
C TRP A 143 -6.85 -12.83 8.11
N VAL A 144 -7.38 -12.43 9.26
CA VAL A 144 -8.73 -11.87 9.36
C VAL A 144 -8.63 -10.34 9.37
N TRP A 145 -9.26 -9.70 8.39
CA TRP A 145 -9.25 -8.26 8.24
C TRP A 145 -10.59 -7.74 7.75
N LYS A 146 -11.17 -6.77 8.46
CA LYS A 146 -12.46 -6.13 8.13
C LYS A 146 -13.58 -7.15 7.86
N GLY A 147 -13.72 -8.14 8.74
CA GLY A 147 -14.80 -9.13 8.66
C GLY A 147 -14.58 -10.25 7.62
N SER A 148 -13.45 -10.26 6.91
CA SER A 148 -13.13 -11.30 5.93
C SER A 148 -11.82 -12.00 6.29
N GLN A 149 -11.85 -13.33 6.29
CA GLN A 149 -10.64 -14.15 6.35
C GLN A 149 -10.04 -14.23 4.93
N LYS A 150 -8.74 -14.01 4.83
CA LYS A 150 -7.96 -14.21 3.61
C LYS A 150 -6.77 -15.11 3.86
N MET A 151 -6.34 -15.80 2.82
CA MET A 151 -5.01 -16.42 2.80
C MET A 151 -3.97 -15.34 2.48
N VAL A 152 -2.81 -15.43 3.13
CA VAL A 152 -1.70 -14.49 2.93
C VAL A 152 -0.37 -15.24 2.85
N GLN A 153 0.53 -14.73 2.02
CA GLN A 153 1.94 -15.09 2.04
C GLN A 153 2.68 -14.11 2.95
N VAL A 154 3.55 -14.62 3.82
CA VAL A 154 4.48 -13.85 4.63
C VAL A 154 5.90 -14.21 4.20
N ARG A 155 6.69 -13.25 3.74
CA ARG A 155 8.05 -13.50 3.24
C ARG A 155 9.06 -12.49 3.75
N ALA A 156 10.33 -12.87 3.74
CA ALA A 156 11.42 -11.93 3.95
C ALA A 156 11.60 -11.05 2.69
N GLY A 157 11.52 -9.73 2.87
CA GLY A 157 11.92 -8.73 1.89
C GLY A 157 13.37 -8.32 2.06
N SER A 158 13.75 -7.16 1.51
CA SER A 158 15.12 -6.63 1.59
C SER A 158 15.54 -6.24 3.01
N ASP A 159 14.64 -5.60 3.77
CA ASP A 159 14.92 -5.02 5.10
C ASP A 159 13.81 -5.31 6.13
N GLY A 160 12.94 -6.29 5.85
CA GLY A 160 11.84 -6.63 6.76
C GLY A 160 10.90 -7.67 6.18
N ILE A 161 9.83 -7.94 6.90
CA ILE A 161 8.82 -8.93 6.52
C ILE A 161 7.72 -8.26 5.68
N ILE A 162 7.41 -8.88 4.55
CA ILE A 162 6.32 -8.50 3.65
C ILE A 162 5.18 -9.49 3.82
N LEU A 163 3.97 -8.98 3.97
CA LEU A 163 2.73 -9.76 3.92
C LEU A 163 2.01 -9.43 2.62
N GLN A 164 1.60 -10.45 1.87
CA GLN A 164 0.89 -10.29 0.62
C GLN A 164 -0.39 -11.12 0.63
N THR A 165 -1.52 -10.51 0.30
CA THR A 165 -2.79 -11.23 0.24
C THR A 165 -2.84 -12.11 -0.99
N LEU A 166 -3.47 -13.28 -0.81
CA LEU A 166 -3.68 -14.25 -1.87
C LEU A 166 -5.14 -14.23 -2.33
N LEU A 167 -5.33 -14.41 -3.63
CA LEU A 167 -6.59 -14.74 -4.25
C LEU A 167 -6.91 -16.23 -4.02
N TYR A 168 -8.19 -16.54 -3.85
CA TYR A 168 -8.68 -17.92 -3.87
C TYR A 168 -8.77 -18.45 -5.30
N ALA A 169 -8.85 -19.78 -5.44
CA ALA A 169 -8.86 -20.43 -6.74
C ALA A 169 -10.07 -20.02 -7.60
N ASP A 170 -11.22 -19.76 -6.98
CA ASP A 170 -12.45 -19.28 -7.62
C ASP A 170 -12.39 -17.80 -8.03
N GLU A 171 -11.45 -17.03 -7.50
CA GLU A 171 -11.20 -15.64 -7.90
C GLU A 171 -10.29 -15.55 -9.14
N VAL A 172 -9.64 -16.66 -9.54
CA VAL A 172 -8.72 -16.73 -10.68
C VAL A 172 -9.41 -17.44 -11.85
N ARG A 173 -9.51 -16.75 -12.99
CA ARG A 173 -10.07 -17.33 -14.22
C ARG A 173 -9.13 -18.38 -14.80
N SER A 174 -9.69 -19.47 -15.31
CA SER A 174 -8.93 -20.49 -16.03
C SER A 174 -8.55 -20.01 -17.43
N GLN A 175 -7.30 -20.29 -17.83
CA GLN A 175 -6.84 -20.00 -19.18
C GLN A 175 -7.51 -20.88 -20.24
N ALA A 176 -8.07 -22.03 -19.84
CA ALA A 176 -8.85 -22.90 -20.72
C ALA A 176 -10.15 -22.22 -21.23
N ASP A 177 -10.68 -21.25 -20.48
CA ASP A 177 -11.90 -20.52 -20.86
C ASP A 177 -11.65 -19.46 -21.95
N ILE A 178 -10.38 -19.22 -22.31
CA ILE A 178 -9.95 -18.12 -23.18
C ILE A 178 -9.80 -18.55 -24.65
N GLY A 179 -9.95 -19.84 -24.98
CA GLY A 179 -9.96 -20.30 -26.37
C GLY A 179 -8.66 -20.00 -27.12
N ILE A 180 -7.51 -20.23 -26.48
CA ILE A 180 -6.19 -19.95 -27.07
C ILE A 180 -5.87 -21.03 -28.12
N GLU A 181 -5.64 -20.61 -29.36
CA GLU A 181 -5.19 -21.49 -30.43
C GLU A 181 -3.69 -21.79 -30.29
N HIS A 182 -3.30 -23.04 -30.56
CA HIS A 182 -1.90 -23.48 -30.53
C HIS A 182 -1.46 -23.98 -31.92
N PRO A 183 -1.28 -23.07 -32.90
CA PRO A 183 -0.76 -23.45 -34.21
C PRO A 183 0.70 -23.92 -34.12
N GLU A 184 1.11 -24.76 -35.07
CA GLU A 184 2.49 -25.23 -35.17
C GLU A 184 3.42 -24.08 -35.59
N VAL A 185 4.55 -23.94 -34.90
CA VAL A 185 5.53 -22.87 -35.13
C VAL A 185 6.71 -23.39 -35.94
N GLN A 186 7.06 -22.71 -37.03
CA GLN A 186 8.19 -23.12 -37.87
C GLN A 186 9.54 -22.84 -37.18
N PRO A 187 10.52 -23.76 -37.24
CA PRO A 187 11.80 -23.60 -36.52
C PRO A 187 12.60 -22.35 -36.91
N ALA A 188 12.55 -21.94 -38.19
CA ALA A 188 13.26 -20.76 -38.67
C ALA A 188 12.66 -19.45 -38.13
N GLU A 189 11.34 -19.41 -37.95
CA GLU A 189 10.64 -18.26 -37.36
C GLU A 189 10.90 -18.19 -35.85
N LEU A 190 10.91 -19.35 -35.18
CA LEU A 190 11.25 -19.44 -33.76
C LEU A 190 12.67 -18.92 -33.48
N GLN A 191 13.66 -19.33 -34.28
CA GLN A 191 15.05 -18.86 -34.12
C GLN A 191 15.18 -17.35 -34.31
N LEU A 192 14.45 -16.77 -35.26
CA LEU A 192 14.44 -15.33 -35.47
C LEU A 192 13.82 -14.59 -34.27
N ALA A 193 12.71 -15.13 -33.74
CA ALA A 193 12.05 -14.59 -32.55
C ALA A 193 12.97 -14.65 -31.31
N GLU A 194 13.67 -15.77 -31.10
CA GLU A 194 14.64 -15.92 -30.00
C GLU A 194 15.77 -14.88 -30.07
N GLN A 195 16.32 -14.62 -31.25
CA GLN A 195 17.35 -13.58 -31.44
C GLN A 195 16.85 -12.18 -31.08
N LEU A 196 15.60 -11.87 -31.43
CA LEU A 196 14.98 -10.59 -31.08
C LEU A 196 14.75 -10.48 -29.58
N ILE A 197 14.24 -11.55 -28.94
CA ILE A 197 14.06 -11.59 -27.49
C ILE A 197 15.40 -11.35 -26.78
N GLU A 198 16.48 -11.98 -27.25
CA GLU A 198 17.80 -11.78 -26.68
C GLU A 198 18.32 -10.35 -26.88
N GLN A 199 18.09 -9.76 -28.06
CA GLN A 199 18.50 -8.38 -28.34
C GLN A 199 17.84 -7.36 -27.39
N TYR A 200 16.59 -7.61 -26.98
CA TYR A 200 15.83 -6.73 -26.07
C TYR A 200 15.82 -7.22 -24.62
N ARG A 201 16.58 -8.28 -24.29
CA ARG A 201 16.69 -8.77 -22.91
C ARG A 201 17.40 -7.73 -22.04
N VAL A 202 16.85 -7.53 -20.85
CA VAL A 202 17.46 -6.75 -19.77
C VAL A 202 17.59 -7.62 -18.53
N ASP A 203 18.67 -7.44 -17.76
CA ASP A 203 18.97 -8.29 -16.60
C ASP A 203 18.10 -8.00 -15.37
N GLY A 204 17.38 -6.89 -15.35
CA GLY A 204 16.58 -6.50 -14.20
C GLY A 204 15.56 -5.40 -14.49
N TYR A 205 14.67 -5.22 -13.52
CA TYR A 205 13.64 -4.18 -13.54
C TYR A 205 13.98 -3.10 -12.51
N ASP A 206 14.29 -1.90 -12.99
CA ASP A 206 14.38 -0.70 -12.15
C ASP A 206 13.07 0.09 -12.23
N ALA A 207 12.29 0.06 -11.16
CA ALA A 207 11.03 0.79 -11.07
C ALA A 207 11.20 2.31 -11.17
N ALA A 208 12.38 2.87 -10.82
CA ALA A 208 12.62 4.31 -10.87
C ALA A 208 12.92 4.82 -12.29
N ALA A 209 13.28 3.93 -13.21
CA ALA A 209 13.55 4.27 -14.61
C ALA A 209 12.27 4.63 -15.38
N TYR A 210 11.12 4.09 -14.97
CA TYR A 210 9.84 4.30 -15.63
C TYR A 210 9.02 5.35 -14.89
N LYS A 211 8.59 6.38 -15.63
CA LYS A 211 7.72 7.43 -15.11
C LYS A 211 6.36 7.37 -15.78
N ASP A 212 5.35 7.77 -15.03
CA ASP A 212 3.99 7.94 -15.55
C ASP A 212 3.92 9.23 -16.38
N GLU A 213 4.21 9.10 -17.68
CA GLU A 213 4.20 10.22 -18.63
C GLU A 213 2.81 10.85 -18.80
N GLU A 214 1.74 10.09 -18.59
CA GLU A 214 0.38 10.62 -18.62
C GLU A 214 0.14 11.55 -17.43
N LYS A 215 0.52 11.10 -16.23
CA LYS A 215 0.46 11.93 -15.03
C LYS A 215 1.28 13.21 -15.18
N GLU A 216 2.50 13.13 -15.71
CA GLU A 216 3.34 14.32 -15.94
C GLU A 216 2.66 15.30 -16.91
N ARG A 217 2.08 14.81 -18.00
CA ARG A 217 1.31 15.64 -18.95
C ARG A 217 0.09 16.29 -18.30
N ILE A 218 -0.68 15.54 -17.52
CA ILE A 218 -1.86 16.05 -16.82
C ILE A 218 -1.47 17.13 -15.80
N LEU A 219 -0.43 16.89 -15.00
CA LEU A 219 0.05 17.86 -14.00
C LEU A 219 0.57 19.13 -14.66
N ALA A 220 1.32 19.01 -15.76
CA ALA A 220 1.79 20.17 -16.52
C ALA A 220 0.62 21.00 -17.07
N GLU A 221 -0.45 20.37 -17.57
CA GLU A 221 -1.64 21.10 -18.01
C GLU A 221 -2.43 21.72 -16.85
N ILE A 222 -2.47 21.08 -15.69
CA ILE A 222 -3.04 21.67 -14.46
C ILE A 222 -2.26 22.92 -14.07
N ASP A 223 -0.93 22.86 -14.04
CA ASP A 223 -0.06 23.99 -13.68
C ASP A 223 -0.21 25.17 -14.66
N LYS A 224 -0.31 24.89 -15.97
CA LYS A 224 -0.60 25.92 -16.99
C LYS A 224 -1.95 26.59 -16.77
N LYS A 225 -2.99 25.81 -16.44
CA LYS A 225 -4.33 26.34 -16.14
C LYS A 225 -4.37 27.14 -14.84
N ILE A 226 -3.60 26.73 -13.82
CA ILE A 226 -3.44 27.49 -12.56
C ILE A 226 -2.73 28.82 -12.84
N ALA A 227 -1.69 28.82 -13.69
CA ALA A 227 -0.96 30.01 -14.10
C ALA A 227 -1.76 31.00 -14.98
N GLY A 228 -3.04 30.72 -15.25
CA GLY A 228 -3.93 31.62 -15.99
C GLY A 228 -3.82 31.53 -17.51
N ASN A 229 -3.03 30.59 -18.05
CA ASN A 229 -2.95 30.36 -19.48
C ASN A 229 -4.17 29.54 -19.94
N LYS A 230 -5.23 30.22 -20.41
CA LYS A 230 -6.35 29.57 -21.12
C LYS A 230 -5.84 29.06 -22.47
N ILE A 231 -5.34 27.82 -22.50
CA ILE A 231 -4.98 27.15 -23.76
C ILE A 231 -6.25 26.54 -24.36
N THR A 232 -6.76 27.21 -25.39
CA THR A 232 -7.56 26.57 -26.44
C THR A 232 -6.64 25.65 -27.26
N ALA A 233 -6.98 24.36 -27.25
CA ALA A 233 -6.53 23.29 -28.15
C ALA A 233 -5.02 23.13 -28.40
N ALA A 234 -4.45 22.03 -27.88
CA ALA A 234 -3.24 21.45 -28.45
C ALA A 234 -3.58 20.72 -29.76
N PRO A 235 -2.69 20.75 -30.78
CA PRO A 235 -2.95 20.15 -32.08
C PRO A 235 -3.01 18.62 -31.97
N THR A 236 -4.02 18.02 -32.62
CA THR A 236 -4.09 16.58 -32.88
C THR A 236 -2.86 16.16 -33.67
N ILE A 237 -1.95 15.42 -33.03
CA ILE A 237 -0.94 14.67 -33.75
C ILE A 237 -1.67 13.47 -34.36
N ALA A 238 -1.81 13.48 -35.69
CA ALA A 238 -2.29 12.34 -36.44
C ALA A 238 -1.37 11.15 -36.15
N GLN A 239 -1.91 10.08 -35.56
CA GLN A 239 -1.18 8.82 -35.51
C GLN A 239 -1.09 8.28 -36.95
N PRO A 240 0.10 7.95 -37.46
CA PRO A 240 0.20 7.27 -38.74
C PRO A 240 -0.55 5.93 -38.63
N GLY A 241 -1.48 5.70 -39.55
CA GLY A 241 -2.30 4.50 -39.60
C GLY A 241 -1.44 3.24 -39.60
N ALA A 242 -1.91 2.22 -38.89
CA ALA A 242 -1.26 0.91 -38.82
C ALA A 242 -1.15 0.32 -40.24
N GLN A 243 0.06 0.37 -40.81
CA GLN A 243 0.40 -0.44 -41.97
C GLN A 243 0.64 -1.86 -41.46
N VAL A 244 -0.09 -2.83 -42.01
CA VAL A 244 0.18 -4.25 -41.81
C VAL A 244 1.46 -4.56 -42.57
N ILE A 245 2.60 -4.40 -41.90
CA ILE A 245 3.91 -4.75 -42.43
C ILE A 245 4.06 -6.27 -42.26
N ASP A 246 4.50 -6.96 -43.32
CA ASP A 246 4.92 -8.36 -43.26
C ASP A 246 5.95 -8.52 -42.13
N LEU A 247 5.51 -9.18 -41.05
CA LEU A 247 6.25 -9.32 -39.80
C LEU A 247 7.67 -9.86 -40.06
N VAL A 248 7.85 -10.75 -41.03
CA VAL A 248 9.17 -11.35 -41.30
C VAL A 248 10.13 -10.34 -41.93
N GLU A 249 9.65 -9.48 -42.84
CA GLU A 249 10.46 -8.41 -43.42
C GLU A 249 10.69 -7.26 -42.43
N ALA A 250 9.68 -6.90 -41.64
CA ALA A 250 9.79 -5.89 -40.59
C ALA A 250 10.84 -6.27 -39.54
N LEU A 251 10.84 -7.54 -39.11
CA LEU A 251 11.79 -8.07 -38.15
C LEU A 251 13.22 -8.12 -38.71
N ARG A 252 13.40 -8.57 -39.97
CA ARG A 252 14.72 -8.54 -40.64
C ARG A 252 15.25 -7.11 -40.82
N ALA A 253 14.38 -6.14 -41.07
CA ALA A 253 14.76 -4.73 -41.17
C ALA A 253 15.15 -4.13 -39.81
N SER A 254 14.50 -4.57 -38.72
CA SER A 254 14.81 -4.15 -37.34
C SER A 254 16.18 -4.67 -36.88
N LEU A 255 16.51 -5.94 -37.17
CA LEU A 255 17.82 -6.55 -36.85
C LEU A 255 19.01 -5.89 -37.58
N LYS A 256 18.78 -5.28 -38.76
CA LYS A 256 19.82 -4.55 -39.49
C LYS A 256 20.04 -3.12 -38.96
N LYS A 257 19.16 -2.60 -38.10
CA LYS A 257 19.32 -1.30 -37.45
C LYS A 257 19.93 -1.48 -36.04
N LYS A 258 21.25 -1.38 -36.00
CA LYS A 258 22.08 -1.28 -34.79
C LYS A 258 21.59 -0.12 -33.88
N PRO A 259 21.58 -0.24 -32.54
CA PRO A 259 21.16 0.86 -31.69
C PRO A 259 22.16 2.02 -31.76
N LEU A 260 21.70 3.19 -32.24
CA LEU A 260 22.24 4.49 -31.86
C LEU A 260 21.45 4.98 -30.66
N ALA A 261 22.06 4.96 -29.49
CA ALA A 261 21.99 6.04 -28.50
C ALA A 261 22.85 5.68 -27.29
N GLU A 262 24.09 6.18 -27.30
CA GLU A 262 24.79 6.51 -26.05
C GLU A 262 23.94 7.50 -25.24
N PRO A 263 23.93 7.39 -23.90
CA PRO A 263 23.36 8.44 -23.06
C PRO A 263 24.15 9.74 -23.26
N PRO A 264 23.49 10.92 -23.25
CA PRO A 264 24.19 12.17 -23.47
C PRO A 264 25.21 12.41 -22.35
N ALA A 265 26.48 12.42 -22.75
CA ALA A 265 27.60 12.80 -21.90
C ALA A 265 27.39 14.21 -21.33
N ALA A 266 27.54 14.32 -20.01
CA ALA A 266 27.59 15.58 -19.29
C ALA A 266 28.67 16.49 -19.88
N ARG A 267 28.30 17.72 -20.23
CA ARG A 267 29.27 18.76 -20.58
C ARG A 267 30.11 19.14 -19.36
N PRO A 268 31.44 19.28 -19.49
CA PRO A 268 32.31 19.68 -18.40
C PRO A 268 32.17 21.20 -18.16
N THR A 269 31.79 21.59 -16.94
CA THR A 269 31.96 22.98 -16.49
C THR A 269 33.41 23.18 -16.08
N ALA A 270 34.13 23.97 -16.89
CA ALA A 270 35.48 24.40 -16.59
C ALA A 270 35.52 25.29 -15.33
N HIS A 271 36.52 25.00 -14.49
CA HIS A 271 36.99 25.83 -13.39
C HIS A 271 37.22 27.29 -13.82
N ARG A 272 36.69 28.24 -13.03
CA ARG A 272 37.29 29.58 -12.90
C ARG A 272 37.95 29.69 -11.54
N THR A 273 39.21 30.09 -11.60
CA THR A 273 40.18 30.29 -10.52
C THR A 273 40.00 31.63 -9.82
N SER A 274 40.12 31.64 -8.49
CA SER A 274 40.83 32.66 -7.70
C SER A 274 41.13 32.03 -6.33
N ARG A 275 42.36 31.57 -6.04
CA ARG A 275 43.42 32.30 -5.30
C ARG A 275 42.85 33.17 -4.17
N GLY A 276 43.19 32.99 -2.89
CA GLY A 276 44.16 32.07 -2.29
C GLY A 276 44.35 32.33 -0.78
N GLY A 277 45.28 31.56 -0.19
CA GLY A 277 45.92 31.77 1.12
C GLY A 277 45.01 31.44 2.32
N ILE A 278 45.41 30.72 3.36
CA ILE A 278 46.72 30.50 3.97
C ILE A 278 46.71 29.13 4.68
N ARG A 279 47.89 28.50 4.68
CA ARG A 279 48.25 27.22 5.30
C ARG A 279 48.75 27.44 6.74
N ALA A 280 48.27 26.59 7.65
CA ALA A 280 48.90 25.98 8.84
C ALA A 280 49.76 26.80 9.83
N GLN A 281 49.49 26.61 11.13
CA GLN A 281 50.40 26.14 12.22
C GLN A 281 49.55 26.09 13.52
N ALA A 282 49.34 24.96 14.19
CA ALA A 282 50.24 24.14 15.03
C ALA A 282 50.60 24.79 16.37
N SER A 283 50.07 24.25 17.48
CA SER A 283 50.82 23.89 18.71
C SER A 283 49.88 23.38 19.82
N ALA A 284 50.26 22.25 20.42
CA ALA A 284 49.74 21.73 21.68
C ALA A 284 50.22 22.59 22.86
N ASP A 285 49.48 22.64 23.97
CA ASP A 285 49.90 22.03 25.25
C ASP A 285 48.83 22.16 26.37
N GLU A 286 48.94 21.24 27.32
CA GLU A 286 48.49 21.26 28.72
C GLU A 286 46.99 21.22 29.11
N ALA A 287 46.61 20.05 29.65
CA ALA A 287 45.71 19.91 30.81
C ALA A 287 46.58 19.96 32.10
N PRO A 288 46.04 20.27 33.31
CA PRO A 288 45.23 19.27 34.02
C PRO A 288 44.09 19.78 34.94
N ALA A 289 43.15 18.85 35.16
CA ALA A 289 42.31 18.54 36.34
C ALA A 289 42.01 19.57 37.45
N GLN A 290 40.72 19.67 37.82
CA GLN A 290 40.16 19.36 39.16
C GLN A 290 38.62 19.54 39.12
N GLU A 291 37.86 18.45 39.30
CA GLU A 291 37.19 18.01 40.54
C GLU A 291 35.86 18.72 40.84
N ALA A 292 34.81 17.89 40.95
CA ALA A 292 33.45 18.23 41.37
C ALA A 292 33.40 18.57 42.87
N PRO A 293 32.26 19.10 43.37
CA PRO A 293 31.34 18.15 44.00
C PRO A 293 29.84 18.39 43.78
N THR A 294 29.15 17.25 43.77
CA THR A 294 27.81 16.86 44.23
C THR A 294 26.99 17.84 45.10
N GLU A 295 25.71 18.01 44.78
CA GLU A 295 24.56 18.10 45.73
C GLU A 295 23.25 17.99 44.92
N GLU A 296 22.60 16.83 44.86
CA GLU A 296 21.52 16.31 45.73
C GLU A 296 20.17 17.08 45.65
N ALA A 297 19.11 16.32 45.36
CA ALA A 297 17.74 16.78 45.07
C ALA A 297 16.98 17.27 46.31
N PRO A 298 15.78 17.86 46.11
CA PRO A 298 14.63 17.17 46.70
C PRO A 298 13.34 17.15 45.87
N VAL A 299 12.63 16.03 45.99
CA VAL A 299 11.20 15.82 45.69
C VAL A 299 10.34 16.49 46.78
N PRO A 300 9.12 16.96 46.45
CA PRO A 300 8.04 16.93 47.44
C PRO A 300 6.81 16.12 47.01
N LYS A 301 6.05 15.76 48.05
CA LYS A 301 5.18 14.61 48.22
C LYS A 301 3.75 14.81 47.68
N ARG A 302 3.08 13.68 47.42
CA ARG A 302 1.61 13.53 47.39
C ARG A 302 0.97 14.12 48.65
N ARG A 303 -0.18 14.77 48.50
CA ARG A 303 -1.13 14.98 49.60
C ARG A 303 -2.57 14.67 49.15
N SER A 304 -3.14 13.68 49.83
CA SER A 304 -4.57 13.39 49.92
C SER A 304 -5.31 14.50 50.66
N VAL A 305 -6.55 14.82 50.24
CA VAL A 305 -7.52 15.50 51.11
C VAL A 305 -8.82 14.71 51.13
N ARG A 306 -9.24 14.35 52.34
CA ARG A 306 -10.55 13.82 52.72
C ARG A 306 -11.17 14.84 53.69
N ARG A 307 -12.43 15.23 53.41
CA ARG A 307 -13.56 15.58 54.32
C ARG A 307 -13.52 16.79 55.29
N ALA A 308 -14.57 17.62 55.19
CA ALA A 308 -15.61 17.93 56.21
C ALA A 308 -16.75 18.71 55.48
N MET A 309 -18.04 18.37 55.48
CA MET A 309 -19.08 18.19 56.52
C MET A 309 -19.47 19.46 57.30
N THR A 310 -20.65 20.00 56.94
CA THR A 310 -21.72 20.59 57.79
C THR A 310 -23.00 20.45 56.95
N ASP A 311 -23.91 19.50 57.20
CA ASP A 311 -24.88 19.38 58.30
C ASP A 311 -26.12 20.27 58.07
N GLU A 312 -27.18 19.69 57.49
CA GLU A 312 -28.56 20.05 57.82
C GLU A 312 -29.51 18.89 57.44
N GLN A 313 -30.10 18.28 58.47
CA GLN A 313 -31.27 17.39 58.49
C GLN A 313 -32.22 17.97 59.57
N PRO A 314 -33.53 17.61 59.69
CA PRO A 314 -34.14 16.35 59.24
C PRO A 314 -35.58 16.45 58.65
N ALA A 315 -36.09 15.26 58.32
CA ALA A 315 -37.42 14.89 57.80
C ALA A 315 -38.63 15.19 58.73
N PRO A 316 -39.88 14.83 58.35
CA PRO A 316 -40.34 13.46 58.66
C PRO A 316 -41.27 12.80 57.61
N ALA A 317 -41.46 11.49 57.86
CA ALA A 317 -42.17 10.49 57.09
C ALA A 317 -43.71 10.59 57.04
N ARG A 318 -44.32 9.93 56.04
CA ARG A 318 -45.59 9.23 56.23
C ARG A 318 -45.71 7.97 55.35
N LYS A 319 -46.01 6.85 56.02
CA LYS A 319 -46.39 5.54 55.50
C LYS A 319 -47.87 5.50 55.17
N THR A 320 -48.25 4.72 54.16
CA THR A 320 -49.42 3.79 54.06
C THR A 320 -49.32 3.13 52.69
N GLY A 321 -49.50 1.84 52.43
CA GLY A 321 -50.04 0.72 53.20
C GLY A 321 -50.53 -0.31 52.17
N THR A 322 -50.11 -1.56 52.32
CA THR A 322 -50.50 -2.73 51.53
C THR A 322 -52.01 -3.02 51.65
N LYS A 323 -52.66 -3.52 50.59
CA LYS A 323 -53.80 -4.43 50.71
C LYS A 323 -54.06 -5.24 49.43
N ARG A 324 -54.00 -6.56 49.62
CA ARG A 324 -54.62 -7.70 48.90
C ARG A 324 -54.29 -7.94 47.43
#